data_AF-A0A4Y5ZT69-F1
#
_entry.id   AF-A0A4Y5ZT69-F1
#
_cell.length_a   1.000
_cell.length_b   1.000
_cell.length_c   1.000
_cell.angle_alpha   90.00
_cell.angle_beta   90.00
_cell.angle_gamma   90.00
#
_symmetry.space_group_name_H-M   'P 1'
#
loop_
_entity.id
_entity.type
_entity.pdbx_description
1 polymer ?
#
loop_
_entity_poly.entity_id
_entity_poly.type
_entity_poly.pdbx_seq_one_letter_code
_entity_poly.pdbx_strand_id
1 'polypeptide(L)'
;MMTEGGIADRELAALALKQASGDNVEAIFLLRAYRTTLAKLAVSEPVKTAEMRLERRISAVYKDIHGGQLLGPTYDYTHRLLDFTLLANGETPQLSVSDAEQDASRTSLACWQTRGWRRRKKTPAAHRMTSPARRRFIPVRARPACNS
;
A
#
# COMPACT_ATOMS: atom_id res chain seq x y z
N MET A 1 -1.91 8.67 -7.45
CA MET A 1 -3.13 9.14 -6.74
C MET A 1 -3.17 8.66 -5.29
N MET A 2 -3.54 7.41 -4.98
CA MET A 2 -3.66 6.91 -3.59
C MET A 2 -2.38 7.11 -2.74
N THR A 3 -1.23 6.79 -3.32
CA THR A 3 0.09 6.91 -2.68
C THR A 3 0.41 8.35 -2.28
N GLU A 4 0.16 9.30 -3.18
CA GLU A 4 0.46 10.72 -2.99
C GLU A 4 -0.64 11.46 -2.22
N GLY A 5 -1.89 10.99 -2.33
CA GLY A 5 -3.05 11.48 -1.58
C GLY A 5 -3.04 11.07 -0.11
N GLY A 6 -2.32 9.99 0.23
CA GLY A 6 -2.14 9.53 1.61
C GLY A 6 -3.33 8.75 2.17
N ILE A 7 -4.20 8.23 1.31
CA ILE A 7 -5.30 7.32 1.65
C ILE A 7 -5.22 6.12 0.70
N ALA A 8 -5.11 4.91 1.27
CA ALA A 8 -5.06 3.66 0.52
C ALA A 8 -6.47 3.05 0.36
N ASP A 9 -7.33 3.74 -0.40
CA ASP A 9 -8.70 3.31 -0.72
C ASP A 9 -8.93 3.49 -2.23
N ARG A 10 -9.35 2.40 -2.90
CA ARG A 10 -9.53 2.40 -4.36
C ARG A 10 -10.74 3.20 -4.81
N GLU A 11 -11.84 3.12 -4.08
CA GLU A 11 -13.10 3.76 -4.45
C GLU A 11 -13.02 5.27 -4.27
N LEU A 12 -12.45 5.73 -3.15
CA LEU A 12 -12.25 7.16 -2.91
C LEU A 12 -11.31 7.80 -3.94
N ALA A 13 -10.24 7.10 -4.33
CA ALA A 13 -9.35 7.62 -5.35
C ALA A 13 -9.99 7.63 -6.75
N ALA A 14 -10.82 6.64 -7.08
CA ALA A 14 -11.60 6.64 -8.31
C ALA A 14 -12.63 7.79 -8.33
N LEU A 15 -13.29 8.06 -7.21
CA LEU A 15 -14.22 9.19 -7.07
C LEU A 15 -13.51 10.53 -7.26
N ALA A 16 -12.34 10.73 -6.64
CA ALA A 16 -11.55 11.95 -6.79
C ALA A 16 -11.09 12.16 -8.23
N LEU A 17 -10.61 11.09 -8.91
CA LEU A 17 -10.26 11.14 -10.33
C LEU A 17 -11.46 11.51 -11.22
N LYS A 18 -12.64 10.93 -10.92
CA LYS A 18 -13.88 11.24 -11.64
C LYS A 18 -14.28 12.71 -11.46
N GLN A 19 -14.18 13.26 -10.25
CA GLN A 19 -14.48 14.67 -9.96
C GLN A 19 -13.49 15.63 -10.64
N ALA A 20 -12.21 15.27 -10.65
CA ALA A 20 -11.15 16.03 -11.30
C ALA A 20 -11.12 15.89 -12.83
N SER A 21 -12.10 15.21 -13.44
CA SER A 21 -12.15 14.97 -14.89
C SER A 21 -10.86 14.34 -15.46
N GLY A 22 -10.20 13.48 -14.68
CA GLY A 22 -8.94 12.85 -15.03
C GLY A 22 -7.67 13.65 -14.69
N ASP A 23 -7.78 14.86 -14.11
CA ASP A 23 -6.62 15.59 -13.61
C ASP A 23 -6.07 14.96 -12.32
N ASN A 24 -4.88 14.40 -12.48
CA ASN A 24 -4.12 13.73 -11.45
C ASN A 24 -3.72 14.66 -10.29
N VAL A 25 -3.33 15.90 -10.57
CA VAL A 25 -2.87 16.83 -9.52
C VAL A 25 -4.03 17.27 -8.64
N GLU A 26 -5.16 17.61 -9.27
CA GLU A 26 -6.37 18.00 -8.57
C GLU A 26 -6.98 16.84 -7.77
N ALA A 27 -7.00 15.62 -8.33
CA ALA A 27 -7.45 14.44 -7.61
C ALA A 27 -6.61 14.15 -6.35
N ILE A 28 -5.29 14.34 -6.39
CA ILE A 28 -4.42 14.24 -5.20
C ILE A 28 -4.79 15.31 -4.18
N PHE A 29 -5.05 16.54 -4.61
CA PHE A 29 -5.40 17.64 -3.73
C PHE A 29 -6.72 17.36 -2.99
N LEU A 30 -7.75 16.90 -3.71
CA LEU A 30 -9.03 16.47 -3.14
C LEU A 30 -8.86 15.38 -2.06
N LEU A 31 -8.06 14.34 -2.35
CA LEU A 31 -7.80 13.27 -1.38
C LEU A 31 -7.05 13.78 -0.13
N ARG A 32 -6.09 14.68 -0.30
CA ARG A 32 -5.35 15.27 0.82
C ARG A 32 -6.25 16.15 1.67
N ALA A 33 -7.12 16.94 1.06
CA ALA A 33 -8.11 17.75 1.78
C ALA A 33 -9.06 16.84 2.56
N TYR A 34 -9.62 15.80 1.93
CA TYR A 34 -10.51 14.85 2.59
C TYR A 34 -9.83 14.17 3.79
N ARG A 35 -8.57 13.76 3.66
CA ARG A 35 -7.79 13.16 4.76
C ARG A 35 -7.78 14.03 6.03
N THR A 36 -7.76 15.35 5.90
CA THR A 36 -7.75 16.26 7.08
C THR A 36 -9.06 16.28 7.85
N THR A 37 -10.16 15.85 7.23
CA THR A 37 -11.49 15.76 7.87
C THR A 37 -11.66 14.46 8.68
N LEU A 38 -10.79 13.47 8.45
CA LEU A 38 -10.90 12.15 9.07
C LEU A 38 -10.19 12.07 10.42
N ALA A 39 -10.86 11.47 11.41
CA ALA A 39 -10.24 11.14 12.68
C ALA A 39 -9.23 9.99 12.53
N LYS A 40 -8.09 10.10 13.21
CA LYS A 40 -7.12 9.00 13.27
C LYS A 40 -7.56 7.95 14.31
N LEU A 41 -8.18 6.87 13.82
CA LEU A 41 -8.77 5.83 14.69
C LEU A 41 -7.72 4.90 15.31
N ALA A 42 -6.70 4.51 14.54
CA ALA A 42 -5.68 3.56 14.98
C ALA A 42 -4.34 3.80 14.26
N VAL A 43 -3.32 3.08 14.73
CA VAL A 43 -2.02 2.92 14.06
C VAL A 43 -1.80 1.44 13.86
N SER A 44 -1.48 1.02 12.63
CA SER A 44 -1.22 -0.40 12.35
C SER A 44 0.13 -0.83 12.91
N GLU A 45 0.27 -2.13 13.15
CA GLU A 45 1.57 -2.73 13.32
C GLU A 45 2.40 -2.64 12.03
N PRO A 46 3.75 -2.73 12.12
CA PRO A 46 4.60 -2.80 10.94
C PRO A 46 4.24 -3.99 10.04
N VAL A 47 4.07 -3.73 8.74
CA VAL A 47 3.71 -4.78 7.77
C VAL A 47 4.86 -5.76 7.56
N LYS A 48 4.57 -7.06 7.66
CA LYS A 48 5.52 -8.15 7.37
C LYS A 48 5.58 -8.45 5.88
N THR A 49 6.43 -7.73 5.15
CA THR A 49 6.56 -7.89 3.69
C THR A 49 7.19 -9.22 3.26
N ALA A 50 7.79 -9.99 4.19
CA ALA A 50 8.34 -11.30 3.91
C ALA A 50 7.28 -12.39 3.68
N GLU A 51 6.06 -12.18 4.20
CA GLU A 51 4.91 -13.10 4.11
C GLU A 51 3.87 -12.58 3.09
N MET A 52 4.27 -11.66 2.21
CA MET A 52 3.38 -11.06 1.22
C MET A 52 2.99 -12.09 0.15
N ARG A 53 1.69 -12.21 -0.13
CA ARG A 53 1.20 -12.89 -1.33
C ARG A 53 1.68 -12.13 -2.57
N LEU A 54 2.51 -12.77 -3.37
CA LEU A 54 3.17 -12.13 -4.51
C LEU A 54 2.27 -12.08 -5.75
N GLU A 55 2.11 -10.88 -6.32
CA GLU A 55 1.61 -10.69 -7.69
C GLU A 55 2.76 -10.53 -8.69
N ARG A 56 3.89 -9.97 -8.25
CA ARG A 56 5.10 -9.71 -9.06
C ARG A 56 6.35 -9.74 -8.19
N ARG A 57 7.43 -10.34 -8.69
CA ARG A 57 8.74 -10.43 -8.04
C ARG A 57 9.88 -10.59 -9.05
N ILE A 58 10.74 -9.58 -9.13
CA ILE A 58 11.87 -9.55 -10.08
C ILE A 58 13.14 -9.14 -9.34
N SER A 59 14.30 -9.66 -9.77
CA SER A 59 15.60 -9.18 -9.33
C SER A 59 16.51 -8.91 -10.52
N ALA A 60 17.03 -7.69 -10.62
CA ALA A 60 17.96 -7.31 -11.68
C ALA A 60 19.39 -7.83 -11.46
N VAL A 61 19.74 -8.29 -10.24
CA VAL A 61 21.13 -8.63 -9.89
C VAL A 61 21.48 -10.08 -10.16
N TYR A 62 20.51 -10.99 -10.08
CA TYR A 62 20.71 -12.41 -10.37
C TYR A 62 19.76 -12.85 -11.46
N LYS A 63 20.22 -13.77 -12.31
CA LYS A 63 19.39 -14.42 -13.32
C LYS A 63 18.25 -15.22 -12.66
N ASP A 64 18.56 -15.98 -11.61
CA ASP A 64 17.59 -16.79 -10.88
C ASP A 64 17.67 -16.51 -9.38
N ILE A 65 16.52 -16.51 -8.72
CA ILE A 65 16.38 -16.29 -7.28
C ILE A 65 15.52 -17.42 -6.67
N HIS A 66 15.70 -17.71 -5.38
CA HIS A 66 14.89 -18.75 -4.69
C HIS A 66 13.39 -18.45 -4.82
N GLY A 67 12.60 -19.41 -5.30
CA GLY A 67 11.18 -19.19 -5.64
C GLY A 67 10.94 -18.44 -6.95
N GLY A 68 11.95 -18.39 -7.83
CA GLY A 68 11.84 -17.90 -9.20
C GLY A 68 11.67 -16.39 -9.37
N GLN A 69 11.76 -15.95 -10.63
CA GLN A 69 11.33 -14.62 -11.06
C GLN A 69 9.87 -14.70 -11.53
N LEU A 70 9.00 -13.90 -10.94
CA LEU A 70 7.58 -13.80 -11.28
C LEU A 70 7.33 -12.44 -11.93
N LEU A 71 7.07 -12.41 -13.25
CA LEU A 71 6.76 -11.17 -13.94
C LEU A 71 5.41 -10.60 -13.47
N GLY A 72 4.35 -11.42 -13.40
CA GLY A 72 3.02 -10.90 -13.09
C GLY A 72 2.50 -9.87 -14.13
N PRO A 73 1.41 -9.14 -13.83
CA PRO A 73 0.86 -8.14 -14.74
C PRO A 73 1.81 -6.95 -14.90
N THR A 74 2.27 -6.67 -16.12
CA THR A 74 3.26 -5.61 -16.41
C THR A 74 3.22 -5.14 -17.86
N TYR A 75 3.73 -3.92 -18.08
CA TYR A 75 3.94 -3.34 -19.41
C TYR A 75 5.43 -3.30 -19.83
N ASP A 76 6.36 -3.81 -19.01
CA ASP A 76 7.81 -3.56 -19.16
C ASP A 76 8.41 -4.05 -20.49
N TYR A 77 7.83 -5.08 -21.09
CA TYR A 77 8.29 -5.66 -22.36
C TYR A 77 7.31 -5.42 -23.51
N THR A 78 6.30 -4.58 -23.30
CA THR A 78 5.34 -4.23 -24.36
C THR A 78 5.97 -3.24 -25.34
N HIS A 79 5.69 -3.42 -26.63
CA HIS A 79 6.04 -2.42 -27.64
C HIS A 79 5.11 -1.21 -27.44
N ARG A 80 5.68 -0.01 -27.27
CA ARG A 80 4.93 1.24 -26.99
C ARG A 80 4.28 1.82 -28.25
N LEU A 81 3.44 1.02 -28.89
CA LEU A 81 2.66 1.39 -30.07
C LEU A 81 1.22 1.66 -29.64
N LEU A 82 0.56 2.61 -30.31
CA LEU A 82 -0.86 2.85 -30.08
C LEU A 82 -1.66 1.65 -30.57
N ASP A 83 -2.49 1.10 -29.68
CA ASP A 83 -3.39 0.02 -30.00
C ASP A 83 -4.74 0.59 -30.42
N PHE A 84 -4.99 0.66 -31.73
CA PHE A 84 -6.24 1.16 -32.30
C PHE A 84 -7.43 0.23 -32.05
N THR A 85 -7.19 -1.03 -31.65
CA THR A 85 -8.28 -1.96 -31.31
C THR A 85 -9.06 -1.50 -30.07
N LEU A 86 -8.44 -0.71 -29.19
CA LEU A 86 -9.06 -0.12 -28.00
C LEU A 86 -10.13 0.96 -28.29
N LEU A 87 -10.24 1.43 -29.54
CA LEU A 87 -11.32 2.34 -29.95
C LEU A 87 -12.66 1.61 -30.15
N ALA A 88 -12.64 0.28 -30.31
CA ALA A 88 -13.82 -0.57 -30.37
C ALA A 88 -13.96 -1.37 -29.07
N ASN A 89 -15.13 -1.98 -28.84
CA ASN A 89 -15.30 -2.92 -27.73
C ASN A 89 -14.45 -4.17 -27.99
N GLY A 90 -13.28 -4.24 -27.36
CA GLY A 90 -12.40 -5.40 -27.40
C GLY A 90 -12.79 -6.48 -26.38
N GLU A 91 -12.43 -7.72 -26.67
CA GLU A 91 -12.56 -8.83 -25.73
C GLU A 91 -11.34 -8.89 -24.81
N THR A 92 -11.56 -9.12 -23.51
CA THR A 92 -10.46 -9.36 -22.59
C THR A 92 -9.89 -10.77 -22.83
N PRO A 93 -8.57 -10.92 -22.99
CA PRO A 93 -7.96 -12.22 -23.24
C PRO A 93 -8.21 -13.17 -22.07
N GLN A 94 -8.50 -14.43 -22.38
CA GLN A 94 -8.63 -15.46 -21.35
C GLN A 94 -7.27 -15.74 -20.71
N LEU A 95 -7.21 -15.68 -19.39
CA LEU A 95 -5.99 -15.96 -18.64
C LEU A 95 -5.81 -17.46 -18.46
N SER A 96 -4.66 -17.99 -18.90
CA SER A 96 -4.26 -19.36 -18.56
C SER A 96 -3.82 -19.40 -17.09
N VAL A 97 -4.47 -20.24 -16.29
CA VAL A 97 -4.07 -20.49 -14.90
C VAL A 97 -3.04 -21.61 -14.90
N SER A 98 -1.93 -21.41 -14.18
CA SER A 98 -0.97 -22.46 -13.88
C SER A 98 -1.04 -22.82 -12.40
N ASP A 99 -0.87 -24.10 -12.07
CA ASP A 99 -0.89 -24.64 -10.69
C ASP A 99 0.38 -24.31 -9.90
N ALA A 100 0.99 -23.14 -10.14
CA ALA A 100 2.20 -22.74 -9.46
C ALA A 100 1.87 -22.33 -8.01
N GLU A 101 2.07 -23.27 -7.09
CA GLU A 101 2.05 -22.98 -5.65
C GLU A 101 3.15 -21.96 -5.31
N GLN A 102 2.85 -21.02 -4.42
CA GLN A 102 3.80 -19.95 -4.08
C GLN A 102 4.99 -20.53 -3.30
N ASP A 103 6.10 -20.72 -4.00
CA ASP A 103 7.38 -21.14 -3.41
C ASP A 103 7.86 -20.17 -2.33
N ALA A 104 8.59 -20.69 -1.34
CA ALA A 104 9.19 -19.92 -0.26
C ALA A 104 10.15 -18.84 -0.81
N SER A 105 9.64 -17.62 -0.94
CA SER A 105 10.33 -16.52 -1.60
C SER A 105 11.15 -15.68 -0.61
N ARG A 106 12.42 -16.05 -0.41
CA ARG A 106 13.36 -15.22 0.37
C ARG A 106 13.66 -13.91 -0.36
N THR A 107 13.74 -12.79 0.36
CA THR A 107 14.13 -11.51 -0.24
C THR A 107 15.60 -11.55 -0.68
N SER A 108 15.92 -10.91 -1.81
CA SER A 108 17.30 -10.82 -2.31
C SER A 108 18.24 -10.16 -1.29
N LEU A 109 17.73 -9.17 -0.55
CA LEU A 109 18.44 -8.52 0.56
C LEU A 109 18.80 -9.49 1.69
N ALA A 110 17.94 -10.47 1.99
CA ALA A 110 18.26 -11.50 2.98
C ALA A 110 19.37 -12.44 2.47
N CYS A 111 19.35 -12.79 1.19
CA CYS A 111 20.44 -13.55 0.57
C CYS A 111 21.80 -12.83 0.69
N TRP A 112 21.82 -11.51 0.44
CA TRP A 112 23.05 -10.72 0.54
C TRP A 112 23.56 -10.58 1.97
N GLN A 113 22.65 -10.52 2.96
CA GLN A 113 23.03 -10.52 4.36
C GLN A 113 23.70 -11.83 4.77
N THR A 114 23.17 -12.97 4.32
CA THR A 114 23.78 -14.29 4.59
C THR A 114 25.18 -14.41 3.97
N ARG A 115 25.41 -13.76 2.82
CA ARG A 115 26.73 -13.68 2.17
C ARG A 115 27.67 -12.61 2.76
N GLY A 116 27.22 -11.84 3.75
CA GLY A 116 28.02 -10.79 4.38
C GLY A 116 28.17 -9.49 3.56
N TRP A 117 27.55 -9.40 2.39
CA TRP A 117 27.68 -8.24 1.48
C TRP A 117 26.82 -7.05 1.91
N ARG A 118 25.88 -7.25 2.84
CA ARG A 118 25.02 -6.18 3.36
C ARG A 118 24.77 -6.33 4.84
N ARG A 119 24.91 -5.25 5.60
CA ARG A 119 24.49 -5.22 7.01
C ARG A 119 22.96 -5.28 7.13
N ARG A 120 22.47 -5.97 8.16
CA ARG A 120 21.04 -5.93 8.53
C ARG A 120 20.66 -4.51 8.91
N LYS A 121 19.49 -4.05 8.43
CA LYS A 121 18.90 -2.82 8.98
C LYS A 121 18.46 -3.14 10.40
N LYS A 122 18.81 -2.29 11.37
CA LYS A 122 18.23 -2.36 12.72
C LYS A 122 16.74 -2.08 12.56
N THR A 123 15.90 -3.05 12.91
CA THR A 123 14.48 -2.78 13.10
C THR A 123 14.39 -1.83 14.29
N PRO A 124 13.75 -0.65 14.17
CA PRO A 124 13.50 0.17 15.34
C PRO A 124 12.72 -0.70 16.34
N ALA A 125 13.16 -0.70 17.60
CA ALA A 125 12.42 -1.36 18.66
C ALA A 125 10.98 -0.83 18.58
N ALA A 126 9.99 -1.74 18.62
CA ALA A 126 8.60 -1.36 18.71
C ALA A 126 8.52 -0.27 19.78
N HIS A 127 8.13 0.95 19.40
CA HIS A 127 7.83 1.97 20.37
C HIS A 127 6.79 1.32 21.27
N ARG A 128 7.19 0.96 22.50
CA ARG A 128 6.25 0.64 23.56
C ARG A 128 5.29 1.81 23.50
N MET A 129 4.05 1.53 23.11
CA MET A 129 2.97 2.45 23.40
C MET A 129 3.05 2.61 24.90
N THR A 130 3.67 3.69 25.36
CA THR A 130 3.42 4.19 26.69
C THR A 130 1.93 4.40 26.67
N SER A 131 1.24 3.50 27.38
CA SER A 131 -0.18 3.59 27.66
C SER A 131 -0.49 5.07 27.86
N PRO A 132 -1.40 5.69 27.07
CA PRO A 132 -1.73 7.07 27.32
C PRO A 132 -2.19 7.08 28.77
N ALA A 133 -1.43 7.77 29.62
CA ALA A 133 -1.72 7.87 31.04
C ALA A 133 -3.22 8.05 31.15
N ARG A 134 -3.90 7.09 31.83
CA ARG A 134 -5.36 7.10 32.02
C ARG A 134 -5.73 8.55 32.30
N ARG A 135 -6.32 9.25 31.33
CA ARG A 135 -6.88 10.57 31.59
C ARG A 135 -7.91 10.26 32.65
N ARG A 136 -7.60 10.64 33.91
CA ARG A 136 -8.57 10.59 34.98
C ARG A 136 -9.76 11.34 34.42
N PHE A 137 -10.85 10.63 34.21
CA PHE A 137 -12.14 11.22 33.91
C PHE A 137 -12.43 12.08 35.14
N ILE A 138 -12.18 13.38 35.06
CA ILE A 138 -12.58 14.31 36.10
C ILE A 138 -14.08 14.49 35.87
N PRO A 139 -14.95 14.01 36.79
CA PRO A 139 -16.37 14.26 36.64
C PRO A 139 -16.59 15.77 36.71
N VAL A 140 -17.20 16.33 35.66
CA VAL A 140 -17.68 17.71 35.67
C VAL A 140 -18.74 17.79 36.76
N ARG A 141 -18.44 18.47 37.88
CA ARG A 141 -19.43 18.80 38.90
C ARG A 141 -20.51 19.64 38.25
N ALA A 142 -21.74 19.13 38.23
CA ALA A 142 -22.92 19.91 37.85
C ALA A 142 -23.00 21.16 38.73
N ARG A 143 -23.10 22.34 38.09
CA ARG A 143 -23.42 23.58 38.78
C ARG A 143 -24.89 23.51 39.24
N PRO A 144 -25.22 23.80 40.50
CA PRO A 144 -26.61 23.87 40.92
C PRO A 144 -27.31 25.05 40.23
N ALA A 145 -28.53 24.82 39.77
CA ALA A 145 -29.41 25.84 39.24
C ALA A 145 -29.80 26.80 40.38
N CYS A 146 -29.53 28.10 40.22
CA CYS A 146 -30.20 29.12 41.02
C CYS A 146 -31.63 29.27 40.49
N ASN A 147 -32.59 28.86 41.31
CA ASN A 147 -33.96 29.37 41.26
C ASN A 147 -34.12 30.48 42.30
N SER A 148 -35.01 31.42 41.98
CA SER A 148 -35.49 32.61 42.71
C SER A 148 -34.67 33.88 42.49
#